data_AF-A0A1F6IMV6-F1
#
_entry.id   AF-A0A1F6IMV6-F1
#
_cell.length_a   1.000
_cell.length_b   1.000
_cell.length_c   1.000
_cell.angle_alpha   90.00
_cell.angle_beta   90.00
_cell.angle_gamma   90.00
#
_symmetry.space_group_name_H-M   'P 1'
#
loop_
_entity.id
_entity.type
_entity.pdbx_description
1 polymer ?
#
loop_
_entity_poly.entity_id
_entity_poly.type
_entity_poly.pdbx_seq_one_letter_code
_entity_poly.pdbx_strand_id
1 'polypeptide(L)'
;MKDTFVGLIVWGLIIGGGIWIFSGDSEDSIENYKRFDDPSTKRSYEEYGDRDCGDFSSQAEAQEFFEDEGGPDSDYHDLDRDSDGIACESI
;
A
#
# COMPACT_ATOMS: atom_id res chain seq x y z
N MET A 1 -13.26 28.39 39.06
CA MET A 1 -12.79 27.79 40.31
C MET A 1 -12.05 26.52 39.91
N LYS A 2 -10.72 26.50 40.13
CA LYS A 2 -9.83 25.33 40.34
C LYS A 2 -10.03 24.17 39.34
N ASP A 3 -9.09 23.90 38.43
CA ASP A 3 -7.81 23.29 38.83
C ASP A 3 -6.60 23.77 38.01
N THR A 4 -5.54 24.06 38.76
CA THR A 4 -4.20 24.49 38.41
C THR A 4 -3.37 23.32 37.87
N PHE A 5 -2.87 23.36 36.64
CA PHE A 5 -1.54 23.90 36.28
C PHE A 5 -0.35 23.09 36.84
N VAL A 6 -0.10 21.92 36.26
CA VAL A 6 1.20 21.21 36.34
C VAL A 6 1.69 21.00 34.91
N GLY A 7 2.28 22.05 34.35
CA GLY A 7 2.84 22.03 32.99
C GLY A 7 3.82 23.18 32.72
N LEU A 8 4.30 23.87 33.76
CA LEU A 8 5.34 24.89 33.67
C LEU A 8 6.52 24.57 34.58
N ILE A 9 7.41 23.69 34.13
CA ILE A 9 8.85 23.81 34.46
C ILE A 9 9.67 23.39 33.23
N VAL A 10 9.64 24.21 32.17
CA VAL A 10 10.87 24.47 31.41
C VAL A 10 11.08 25.98 31.47
N TRP A 11 11.94 26.38 32.40
CA TRP A 11 12.45 27.73 32.54
C TRP A 11 13.30 28.10 31.32
N GLY A 12 12.64 28.47 30.22
CA GLY A 12 13.26 29.08 29.05
C GLY A 12 13.05 30.58 29.08
N LEU A 13 13.82 31.28 29.92
CA LEU A 13 13.84 32.75 29.92
C LEU A 13 14.27 33.27 28.54
N ILE A 14 13.34 33.96 27.88
CA ILE A 14 13.60 34.88 26.77
C ILE A 14 14.57 35.95 27.29
N ILE A 15 15.83 35.90 26.84
CA ILE A 15 16.70 37.09 26.81
C ILE A 15 17.18 37.25 25.37
N GLY A 16 16.56 38.20 24.68
CA GLY A 16 17.15 39.04 23.64
C GLY A 16 17.94 38.35 22.53
N GLY A 17 17.29 38.15 21.38
CA GLY A 17 17.99 38.07 20.10
C GLY A 17 17.75 36.79 19.32
N GLY A 18 16.69 36.82 18.50
CA GLY A 18 16.61 36.10 17.23
C GLY A 18 16.82 34.59 17.26
N ILE A 19 15.72 33.85 17.21
CA ILE A 19 15.69 32.53 16.59
C ILE A 19 14.39 32.47 15.78
N TRP A 20 14.53 32.45 14.46
CA TRP A 20 13.47 31.98 13.57
C TRP A 20 13.44 30.47 13.71
N ILE A 21 12.64 29.92 14.62
CA ILE A 21 12.31 28.50 14.53
C ILE A 21 11.36 28.40 13.34
N PHE A 22 11.94 28.10 12.17
CA PHE A 22 11.21 27.58 11.03
C PHE A 22 10.30 26.46 11.54
N SER A 23 9.00 26.58 11.30
CA SER A 23 8.11 25.43 11.20
C SER A 23 8.77 24.43 10.26
N GLY A 24 9.32 23.38 10.83
CA GLY A 24 10.16 22.41 10.14
C GLY A 24 10.31 21.16 10.99
N ASP A 25 9.20 20.63 11.51
CA ASP A 25 9.14 19.19 11.76
C ASP A 25 8.90 18.50 10.42
N SER A 26 10.01 18.29 9.71
CA SER A 26 10.16 17.14 8.83
C SER A 26 10.32 15.92 9.72
N GLU A 27 9.22 15.40 10.25
CA GLU A 27 9.19 14.10 10.91
C GLU A 27 8.76 13.05 9.88
N ASP A 28 9.79 12.39 9.35
CA ASP A 28 9.75 11.25 8.46
C ASP A 28 8.94 10.12 9.12
N SER A 29 7.71 9.91 8.66
CA SER A 29 6.84 8.83 9.13
C SER A 29 6.92 7.65 8.17
N ILE A 30 7.98 6.87 8.29
CA ILE A 30 7.95 5.46 7.87
C ILE A 30 7.19 4.69 8.96
N GLU A 31 5.86 4.71 8.89
CA GLU A 31 5.02 3.71 9.55
C GLU A 31 4.18 2.97 8.51
N ASN A 32 4.30 1.64 8.58
CA ASN A 32 3.58 0.65 7.80
C ASN A 32 2.10 1.05 7.61
N TYR A 33 1.71 1.35 6.37
CA TYR A 33 0.32 1.56 5.98
C TYR A 33 -0.44 0.23 6.11
N LYS A 34 -0.91 -0.08 7.32
CA LYS A 34 -1.85 -1.17 7.57
C LYS A 34 -3.25 -0.66 7.25
N ARG A 35 -3.78 -1.04 6.07
CA ARG A 35 -5.22 -0.90 5.78
C ARG A 35 -5.99 -1.74 6.80
N PHE A 36 -6.68 -1.08 7.72
CA PHE A 36 -7.51 -1.71 8.75
C PHE A 36 -8.99 -1.83 8.35
N ASP A 37 -9.33 -1.35 7.16
CA ASP A 37 -10.71 -1.16 6.72
C ASP A 37 -11.30 -2.39 6.02
N ASP A 38 -10.51 -3.44 5.81
CA ASP A 38 -10.98 -4.61 5.08
C ASP A 38 -10.55 -5.94 5.74
N PRO A 39 -11.30 -6.36 6.77
CA PRO A 39 -11.06 -7.62 7.47
C PRO A 39 -11.44 -8.87 6.65
N SER A 40 -11.97 -8.72 5.43
CA SER A 40 -12.25 -9.84 4.51
C SER A 40 -11.20 -10.00 3.42
N THR A 41 -10.42 -8.94 3.15
CA THR A 41 -9.18 -9.00 2.36
C THR A 41 -7.98 -9.50 3.17
N LYS A 42 -8.21 -10.41 4.11
CA LYS A 42 -7.32 -11.57 4.15
C LYS A 42 -7.62 -12.37 2.88
N ARG A 43 -7.11 -11.78 1.78
CA ARG A 43 -7.60 -11.88 0.41
C ARG A 43 -7.54 -13.32 -0.05
N SER A 44 -8.39 -13.70 -1.00
CA SER A 44 -8.12 -14.85 -1.88
C SER A 44 -6.65 -14.96 -2.28
N TYR A 45 -5.96 -13.83 -2.46
CA TYR A 45 -4.49 -13.71 -2.59
C TYR A 45 -3.66 -14.54 -1.58
N GLU A 46 -4.01 -14.60 -0.28
CA GLU A 46 -3.25 -15.38 0.70
C GLU A 46 -3.57 -16.89 0.62
N GLU A 47 -4.75 -17.28 0.12
CA GLU A 47 -5.20 -18.68 0.06
C GLU A 47 -4.93 -19.34 -1.30
N TYR A 48 -5.10 -18.59 -2.39
CA TYR A 48 -4.96 -19.03 -3.79
C TYR A 48 -3.77 -18.38 -4.51
N GLY A 49 -3.22 -17.29 -3.96
CA GLY A 49 -2.16 -16.51 -4.61
C GLY A 49 -2.70 -15.48 -5.61
N ASP A 50 -1.94 -14.42 -5.83
CA ASP A 50 -1.97 -13.73 -7.12
C ASP A 50 -0.98 -14.43 -8.05
N ARG A 51 -1.30 -14.47 -9.34
CA ARG A 51 -0.45 -15.09 -10.35
C ARG A 51 -0.03 -13.99 -11.30
N ASP A 52 1.27 -13.78 -11.38
CA ASP A 52 1.86 -12.90 -12.36
C ASP A 52 2.31 -13.72 -13.58
N CYS A 53 2.51 -13.07 -14.72
CA CYS A 53 3.09 -13.71 -15.90
C CYS A 53 4.45 -14.40 -15.64
N GLY A 54 5.19 -13.96 -14.61
CA GLY A 54 6.45 -14.58 -14.19
C GLY A 54 6.29 -15.91 -13.42
N ASP A 55 5.08 -16.27 -13.01
CA ASP A 55 4.79 -17.53 -12.33
C ASP A 55 4.59 -18.71 -13.29
N PHE A 56 4.46 -18.43 -14.58
CA PHE A 56 4.23 -19.42 -15.62
C PHE A 56 5.49 -19.70 -16.42
N SER A 57 5.61 -20.94 -16.89
CA SER A 57 6.78 -21.38 -17.68
C SER A 57 6.66 -20.98 -19.15
N SER A 58 5.44 -20.68 -19.61
CA SER A 58 5.13 -20.33 -21.00
C SER A 58 3.81 -19.57 -21.11
N GLN A 59 3.66 -18.78 -22.18
CA GLN A 59 2.43 -18.06 -22.51
C GLN A 59 1.21 -19.00 -22.59
N ALA A 60 1.39 -20.21 -23.12
CA ALA A 60 0.30 -21.19 -23.23
C ALA A 60 -0.23 -21.63 -21.85
N GLU A 61 0.64 -21.78 -20.85
CA GLU A 61 0.26 -22.12 -19.47
C GLU A 61 -0.48 -20.96 -18.81
N ALA A 62 -0.02 -19.73 -19.02
CA ALA A 62 -0.68 -18.52 -18.54
C ALA A 62 -2.07 -18.33 -19.17
N GLN A 63 -2.19 -18.57 -20.47
CA GLN A 63 -3.46 -18.48 -21.21
C GLN A 63 -4.48 -19.49 -20.71
N GLU A 64 -4.07 -20.74 -20.50
CA GLU A 64 -4.97 -21.79 -19.98
C GLU A 64 -5.49 -21.42 -18.58
N PHE A 65 -4.62 -20.90 -17.72
CA PHE A 65 -5.01 -20.41 -16.40
C PHE A 65 -5.93 -19.19 -16.46
N PHE A 66 -5.63 -18.21 -17.33
CA PHE A 66 -6.47 -17.05 -17.56
C PHE A 66 -7.90 -17.42 -17.98
N GLU A 67 -8.04 -18.37 -18.90
CA GLU A 67 -9.34 -18.87 -19.35
C GLU A 67 -10.09 -19.66 -18.26
N ASP A 68 -9.37 -20.47 -17.47
CA ASP A 68 -9.96 -21.25 -16.36
C ASP A 68 -10.53 -20.34 -15.25
N GLU A 69 -9.85 -19.23 -14.97
CA GLU A 69 -10.29 -18.21 -13.99
C GLU A 69 -11.40 -17.29 -14.53
N GLY A 70 -11.79 -17.43 -15.80
CA GLY A 70 -12.90 -16.72 -16.41
C GLY A 70 -12.51 -15.52 -17.28
N GLY A 71 -11.23 -15.39 -17.65
CA GLY A 71 -10.78 -14.52 -18.71
C GLY A 71 -11.41 -14.88 -20.07
N PRO A 72 -11.68 -13.90 -20.94
CA PRO A 72 -11.38 -12.47 -20.84
C PRO A 72 -12.45 -11.64 -20.11
N ASP A 73 -13.58 -12.25 -19.73
CA ASP A 73 -14.67 -11.53 -19.06
C ASP A 73 -14.29 -11.06 -17.65
N SER A 74 -13.40 -11.79 -16.98
CA SER A 74 -12.91 -11.47 -15.65
C SER A 74 -11.42 -11.80 -15.49
N ASP A 75 -10.58 -10.77 -15.51
CA ASP A 75 -9.15 -10.89 -15.23
C ASP A 75 -8.85 -10.55 -13.77
N TYR A 76 -8.89 -11.57 -12.91
CA TYR A 76 -8.60 -11.40 -11.47
C TYR A 76 -7.10 -11.23 -11.17
N HIS A 77 -6.26 -11.71 -12.09
CA HIS A 77 -4.82 -11.83 -11.93
C HIS A 77 -4.05 -10.80 -12.77
N ASP A 78 -4.75 -9.91 -13.47
CA ASP A 78 -4.18 -8.86 -14.32
C ASP A 78 -3.15 -9.42 -15.33
N LEU A 79 -3.47 -10.61 -15.87
CA LEU A 79 -2.65 -11.35 -16.83
C LEU A 79 -2.78 -10.81 -18.26
N ASP A 80 -3.90 -10.19 -18.58
CA ASP A 80 -4.22 -9.55 -19.87
C ASP A 80 -4.49 -8.05 -19.66
N ARG A 81 -3.39 -7.30 -19.49
CA ARG A 81 -3.42 -5.89 -19.09
C ARG A 81 -3.94 -4.95 -20.17
N ASP A 82 -3.81 -5.33 -21.44
CA ASP A 82 -4.35 -4.61 -22.58
C ASP A 82 -5.74 -5.10 -23.00
N SER A 83 -6.24 -6.16 -22.37
CA SER A 83 -7.59 -6.69 -22.50
C SER A 83 -7.92 -7.08 -23.94
N ASP A 84 -6.96 -7.69 -24.63
CA ASP A 84 -7.11 -8.16 -26.00
C ASP A 84 -7.55 -9.64 -26.07
N GLY A 85 -7.63 -10.30 -24.92
CA GLY A 85 -7.99 -11.69 -24.71
C GLY A 85 -6.78 -12.65 -24.66
N ILE A 86 -5.55 -12.12 -24.75
CA ILE A 86 -4.33 -12.89 -24.76
C ILE A 86 -3.50 -12.57 -23.51
N ALA A 87 -3.48 -13.52 -22.58
CA ALA A 87 -2.70 -13.37 -21.36
C ALA A 87 -1.19 -13.47 -21.64
N CYS A 88 -0.43 -12.60 -20.98
CA CYS A 88 1.03 -12.68 -20.86
C CYS A 88 1.79 -12.82 -22.19
N GLU A 89 1.42 -12.08 -23.24
CA GLU A 89 2.04 -12.15 -24.57
C GLU A 89 3.57 -11.98 -24.60
N SER A 90 4.15 -11.37 -23.56
CA SER A 90 5.56 -11.01 -23.49
C SER A 90 6.50 -12.05 -22.84
N ILE A 91 6.01 -13.23 -22.45
CA ILE A 91 6.82 -14.28 -21.78
C ILE A 91 7.34 -15.35 -22.74
#